data_AF-A0A2P6MA65-F1
#
_entry.id   AF-A0A2P6MA65-F1
#
_cell.length_a   1.000
_cell.length_b   1.000
_cell.length_c   1.000
_cell.angle_alpha   90.00
_cell.angle_beta   90.00
_cell.angle_gamma   90.00
#
_symmetry.space_group_name_H-M   'P 1'
#
loop_
_entity.id
_entity.type
_entity.pdbx_description
1 polymer ?
#
loop_
_entity_poly.entity_id
_entity_poly.type
_entity_poly.pdbx_seq_one_letter_code
_entity_poly.pdbx_strand_id
1 'polypeptide(L)' 'MTNSSVTNLDTKRVLAAADLVTGDRKESLAWLKSPLSAFGGHTPEALITLGRTKDVIRYLESLSNGYVG' A
#
# COMPACT_ATOMS: atom_id res chain seq x y z
N MET A 1 6.15 16.63 16.38
CA MET A 1 4.74 16.82 15.97
C MET A 1 4.70 17.26 14.52
N THR A 2 4.78 16.32 13.58
CA THR A 2 4.40 16.52 12.18
C THR A 2 4.39 15.13 11.58
N ASN A 3 3.23 14.52 11.36
CA ASN A 3 3.19 13.39 10.43
C ASN A 3 1.86 13.20 9.72
N SER A 4 0.75 13.80 10.19
CA SER A 4 -0.56 13.64 9.54
C SER A 4 -0.58 14.07 8.06
N SER A 5 0.16 15.13 7.69
CA SER A 5 0.28 15.57 6.30
C SER A 5 1.15 14.65 5.44
N VAL A 6 2.20 14.06 6.02
CA VAL A 6 3.11 13.12 5.33
C VAL A 6 2.41 11.77 5.15
N THR A 7 1.76 11.26 6.19
CA THR A 7 0.92 10.06 6.14
C THR A 7 -0.17 10.20 5.08
N ASN A 8 -0.84 11.35 4.96
CA ASN A 8 -1.85 11.56 3.91
C ASN A 8 -1.26 11.46 2.48
N LEU A 9 -0.08 12.03 2.26
CA LEU A 9 0.61 11.93 0.96
C LEU A 9 1.04 10.49 0.66
N ASP A 10 1.56 9.80 1.66
CA ASP A 10 2.00 8.42 1.55
C ASP A 10 0.84 7.46 1.31
N THR A 11 -0.30 7.65 1.98
CA THR A 11 -1.54 6.91 1.69
C THR A 11 -1.98 7.13 0.25
N LYS A 12 -1.93 8.37 -0.26
CA LYS A 12 -2.29 8.65 -1.67
C LYS A 12 -1.36 7.94 -2.65
N ARG A 13 -0.05 7.90 -2.37
CA ARG A 13 0.94 7.20 -3.20
C ARG A 13 0.72 5.69 -3.22
N VAL A 14 0.56 5.09 -2.05
CA VAL A 14 0.28 3.64 -1.94
C VAL A 14 -1.03 3.28 -2.62
N LEU A 15 -2.06 4.11 -2.46
CA LEU A 15 -3.36 3.86 -3.07
C LEU A 15 -3.32 3.99 -4.60
N ALA A 16 -2.56 4.96 -5.15
CA ALA A 16 -2.33 5.04 -6.59
C ALA A 16 -1.58 3.81 -7.14
N ALA A 17 -0.58 3.31 -6.41
CA ALA A 17 0.11 2.08 -6.79
C ALA A 17 -0.81 0.85 -6.70
N ALA A 18 -1.68 0.79 -5.70
CA ALA A 18 -2.66 -0.29 -5.56
C ALA A 18 -3.69 -0.25 -6.70
N ASP A 19 -4.17 0.94 -7.09
CA ASP A 19 -5.09 1.12 -8.23
C ASP A 19 -4.50 0.59 -9.54
N LEU A 20 -3.17 0.68 -9.73
CA LEU A 20 -2.49 0.11 -10.91
C LEU A 20 -2.46 -1.42 -10.90
N VAL A 21 -2.53 -2.05 -9.72
CA VAL A 21 -2.50 -3.51 -9.56
C VAL A 21 -3.92 -4.09 -9.61
N THR A 22 -4.89 -3.46 -8.95
CA THR A 22 -6.28 -3.95 -8.86
C THR A 22 -7.15 -3.49 -10.03
N GLY A 23 -6.88 -2.31 -10.60
CA GLY A 23 -7.74 -1.66 -11.59
C GLY A 23 -9.05 -1.09 -11.02
N ASP A 24 -9.34 -1.28 -9.72
CA ASP A 24 -10.57 -0.82 -9.08
C ASP A 24 -10.27 -0.08 -7.76
N ARG A 25 -10.78 1.15 -7.68
CA ARG A 25 -10.54 2.05 -6.53
C ARG A 25 -11.13 1.51 -5.22
N LYS A 26 -12.27 0.83 -5.28
CA LYS A 26 -12.93 0.28 -4.08
C LYS A 26 -12.14 -0.92 -3.57
N GLU A 27 -11.63 -1.75 -4.46
CA GLU A 27 -10.74 -2.86 -4.10
C GLU A 27 -9.42 -2.35 -3.50
N SER A 28 -8.79 -1.32 -4.08
CA SER A 28 -7.57 -0.74 -3.51
C SER A 28 -7.77 -0.16 -2.11
N LEU A 29 -8.92 0.49 -1.88
CA LEU A 29 -9.29 1.00 -0.56
C LEU A 29 -9.55 -0.12 0.45
N ALA A 30 -10.14 -1.23 0.02
CA ALA A 30 -10.29 -2.41 0.85
C ALA A 30 -8.93 -3.03 1.18
N TRP A 31 -8.06 -3.15 0.17
CA TRP A 31 -6.71 -3.70 0.29
C TRP A 31 -5.83 -2.94 1.29
N LEU A 32 -5.96 -1.60 1.36
CA LEU A 32 -5.25 -0.78 2.36
C LEU A 32 -5.49 -1.21 3.82
N LYS A 33 -6.63 -1.87 4.08
CA LYS A 33 -7.05 -2.37 5.40
C LYS A 33 -6.86 -3.88 5.53
N SER A 34 -6.46 -4.55 4.47
CA SER A 34 -6.23 -5.99 4.47
C SER A 34 -4.85 -6.31 5.06
N PRO A 35 -4.75 -7.32 5.94
CA PRO A 35 -3.46 -7.74 6.48
C PRO A 35 -2.61 -8.39 5.40
N LEU A 36 -1.32 -8.01 5.33
CA LEU A 36 -0.38 -8.59 4.38
C LEU A 36 0.52 -9.62 5.07
N SER A 37 0.42 -10.88 4.64
CA SER A 37 1.24 -11.97 5.20
C SER A 37 2.75 -11.71 5.02
N ALA A 38 3.17 -11.11 3.90
CA ALA A 38 4.56 -10.71 3.64
C ALA A 38 5.10 -9.69 4.65
N PHE A 39 4.22 -8.99 5.37
CA PHE A 39 4.56 -8.00 6.39
C PHE A 39 4.13 -8.45 7.79
N GLY A 40 4.08 -9.75 8.05
CA GLY A 40 3.72 -10.28 9.37
C GLY A 40 2.29 -9.98 9.79
N GLY A 41 1.38 -9.77 8.83
CA GLY A 41 -0.03 -9.47 9.08
C GLY A 41 -0.35 -7.98 9.27
N HIS A 42 0.63 -7.09 9.14
CA HIS A 42 0.34 -5.65 9.13
C HIS A 42 -0.47 -5.23 7.89
N THR A 43 -1.37 -4.28 8.09
CA THR A 43 -2.08 -3.63 6.99
C THR A 43 -1.19 -2.57 6.32
N PRO A 44 -1.41 -2.24 5.04
CA PRO A 44 -0.75 -1.12 4.38
C PRO A 44 -0.89 0.21 5.16
N GLU A 45 -2.06 0.51 5.72
CA GLU A 45 -2.27 1.71 6.57
C GLU A 45 -1.34 1.71 7.80
N ALA A 46 -1.19 0.56 8.47
CA ALA A 46 -0.28 0.44 9.61
C ALA A 46 1.18 0.63 9.17
N LEU A 47 1.56 0.04 8.03
CA LEU A 47 2.92 0.16 7.49
C LEU A 47 3.27 1.59 7.09
N ILE A 48 2.33 2.35 6.52
CA ILE A 48 2.50 3.78 6.23
C ILE A 48 2.73 4.55 7.54
N THR A 49 1.95 4.27 8.58
CA THR A 49 2.09 4.92 9.89
C THR A 49 3.44 4.61 10.54
N LEU A 50 3.99 3.42 10.28
CA LEU A 50 5.33 3.01 10.70
C LEU A 50 6.47 3.56 9.81
N GLY A 51 6.16 4.41 8.83
CA GLY A 51 7.16 4.98 7.91
C GLY A 51 7.67 4.00 6.85
N ARG A 52 7.02 2.85 6.69
CA ARG A 52 7.39 1.77 5.75
C ARG A 52 6.72 1.90 4.38
N THR A 53 6.28 3.09 4.01
CA THR A 53 5.60 3.39 2.73
C THR A 53 6.35 2.84 1.52
N LYS A 54 7.69 3.02 1.48
CA LYS A 54 8.53 2.55 0.37
C LYS A 54 8.52 1.02 0.22
N ASP A 55 8.43 0.29 1.33
CA ASP A 55 8.38 -1.18 1.28
C ASP A 55 7.06 -1.65 0.68
N VAL A 56 5.95 -0.99 1.04
CA VAL A 56 4.61 -1.29 0.51
C VAL A 56 4.55 -1.01 -0.99
N ILE A 57 5.11 0.11 -1.45
CA ILE A 57 5.18 0.44 -2.88
C ILE A 57 6.01 -0.60 -3.63
N ARG A 58 7.20 -0.96 -3.14
CA ARG A 58 8.03 -2.01 -3.76
C ARG A 58 7.31 -3.35 -3.82
N TYR A 59 6.54 -3.69 -2.78
CA TYR A 59 5.71 -4.89 -2.78
C TYR A 59 4.66 -4.85 -3.90
N LEU A 60 3.92 -3.75 -4.04
CA LEU A 60 2.95 -3.58 -5.14
C LEU A 60 3.62 -3.63 -6.52
N GLU A 61 4.77 -2.99 -6.69
CA GLU A 61 5.58 -3.08 -7.93
C GLU A 61 6.00 -4.52 -8.24
N SER A 62 6.37 -5.30 -7.21
CA SER A 62 6.71 -6.72 -7.39
C SER A 62 5.51 -7.57 -7.82
N LEU A 63 4.29 -7.21 -7.39
CA LEU A 63 3.06 -7.87 -7.83
C LEU A 63 2.73 -7.49 -9.28
N SER A 64 2.89 -6.22 -9.66
CA SER A 64 2.67 -5.75 -11.03
C SER A 64 3.67 -6.36 -12.01
N ASN A 65 4.96 -6.43 -11.64
CA ASN A 65 6.02 -7.04 -12.46
C ASN A 65 6.00 -8.58 -12.42
N GLY A 66 5.30 -9.17 -11.44
CA GLY A 66 5.12 -10.60 -11.26
C GLY A 66 3.81 -11.15 -11.80
N TYR A 67 2.89 -10.31 -12.32
CA TYR A 67 1.66 -10.74 -12.99
C TYR A 67 1.98 -11.26 -14.40
N VAL A 68 2.72 -12.36 -14.44
CA VAL A 68 2.82 -13.29 -15.56
C VAL A 68 2.20 -14.59 -15.03
N GLY A 69 0.87 -14.69 -15.09
CA GLY A 69 0.12 -15.85 -14.61
C GLY A 69 -1.38 -15.62 -14.68
#